data_AF-A0AAD4GTS5-F1
#
_entry.id   AF-A0AAD4GTS5-F1
#
_cell.length_a   1.000
_cell.length_b   1.000
_cell.length_c   1.000
_cell.angle_alpha   90.00
_cell.angle_beta   90.00
_cell.angle_gamma   90.00
#
_symmetry.space_group_name_H-M   'P 1'
#
loop_
_entity.id
_entity.type
_entity.pdbx_description
1 polymer ?
#
loop_
_entity_poly.entity_id
_entity_poly.type
_entity_poly.pdbx_seq_one_letter_code
_entity_poly.pdbx_strand_id
1 'polypeptide(L)'
;MSPTERVGCTKALSTTIKDLASLDFPAYGSLYFSDAPLDASEKIPFAEGFCIGPLCSPIYWNRGPGELELYGEPSSNHGPWKDLKTYSLGLIDTGLARIPQDTTGELAYRGSRQDHRRLLEGVKQILQRLVEDKRIEQAATPALLHPDFHARNIYLSEKDPTIVTGLIDWQTASLEPAFIYANETPDFVNLPARLRRHLKLNLTRYSKERDAGLGSYETYHSCMSLVPKLSSSRMLYPILFHLFRSATRTWTEGAALVRRDVWELSVRWEELKLPGSCPYSFTEQEIEQQAQNDQDFRTVRDLTTRLERNLRTNTAGWVPIDVWEAAKTAHREMYDEWIDAERAAGGSPAELEMADRL
;
A
#
# COMPACT_ATOMS: atom_id res chain seq x y z
N MET A 1 -15.19 14.69 -20.36
CA MET A 1 -14.04 14.09 -21.03
C MET A 1 -14.53 12.95 -21.93
N SER A 2 -14.17 12.95 -23.21
CA SER A 2 -14.47 11.88 -24.16
C SER A 2 -13.56 10.65 -23.95
N PRO A 3 -13.93 9.46 -24.48
CA PRO A 3 -13.06 8.28 -24.48
C PRO A 3 -11.63 8.53 -24.96
N THR A 4 -11.48 9.24 -26.07
CA THR A 4 -10.19 9.56 -26.68
C THR A 4 -9.38 10.50 -25.81
N GLU A 5 -10.03 11.52 -25.21
CA GLU A 5 -9.37 12.42 -24.26
C GLU A 5 -8.87 11.67 -23.02
N ARG A 6 -9.61 10.66 -22.53
CA ARG A 6 -9.19 9.85 -21.38
C ARG A 6 -7.91 9.05 -21.67
N VAL A 7 -7.83 8.45 -22.85
CA VAL A 7 -6.61 7.75 -23.30
C VAL A 7 -5.46 8.75 -23.48
N GLY A 8 -5.73 9.92 -24.06
CA GLY A 8 -4.75 11.00 -24.21
C GLY A 8 -4.18 11.48 -22.87
N CYS A 9 -5.05 11.74 -21.89
CA CYS A 9 -4.68 12.10 -20.52
C CYS A 9 -3.87 10.98 -19.85
N THR A 10 -4.26 9.73 -20.02
CA THR A 10 -3.51 8.57 -19.50
C THR A 10 -2.10 8.50 -20.06
N LYS A 11 -1.94 8.78 -21.36
CA LYS A 11 -0.63 8.86 -22.00
C LYS A 11 0.21 10.02 -21.47
N ALA A 12 -0.38 11.20 -21.26
CA ALA A 12 0.31 12.35 -20.70
C ALA A 12 0.86 12.04 -19.29
N LEU A 13 0.01 11.48 -18.42
CA LEU A 13 0.41 11.08 -17.06
C LEU A 13 1.47 9.99 -17.05
N SER A 14 1.33 9.00 -17.94
CA SER A 14 2.35 7.95 -18.09
C SER A 14 3.70 8.50 -18.56
N THR A 15 3.69 9.61 -19.32
CA THR A 15 4.91 10.31 -19.73
C THR A 15 5.56 11.01 -18.54
N THR A 16 4.79 11.69 -17.69
CA THR A 16 5.30 12.28 -16.44
C THR A 16 5.94 11.22 -15.53
N ILE A 17 5.30 10.06 -15.38
CA ILE A 17 5.87 8.94 -14.61
C ILE A 17 7.20 8.46 -15.22
N LYS A 18 7.24 8.29 -16.54
CA LYS A 18 8.45 7.90 -17.25
C LYS A 18 9.58 8.89 -17.02
N ASP A 19 9.30 10.20 -17.11
CA ASP A 19 10.30 11.25 -16.95
C ASP A 19 10.87 11.24 -15.53
N LEU A 20 10.01 11.14 -14.50
CA LEU A 20 10.44 11.05 -13.10
C LEU A 20 11.25 9.77 -12.81
N ALA A 21 10.78 8.62 -13.31
CA ALA A 21 11.47 7.35 -13.15
C ALA A 21 12.78 7.26 -13.94
N SER A 22 13.02 8.15 -14.91
CA SER A 22 14.28 8.22 -15.65
C SER A 22 15.43 8.85 -14.86
N LEU A 23 15.12 9.57 -13.78
CA LEU A 23 16.12 10.19 -12.92
C LEU A 23 16.82 9.14 -12.05
N ASP A 24 18.15 9.22 -11.96
CA ASP A 24 18.98 8.30 -11.16
C ASP A 24 19.33 8.88 -9.80
N PHE A 25 18.82 8.25 -8.74
CA PHE A 25 19.05 8.69 -7.36
C PHE A 25 20.07 7.78 -6.66
N PRO A 26 20.99 8.34 -5.85
CA PRO A 26 22.01 7.55 -5.15
C PRO A 26 21.52 6.84 -3.89
N ALA A 27 20.28 7.07 -3.47
CA ALA A 27 19.73 6.55 -2.21
C ALA A 27 18.19 6.55 -2.20
N TYR A 28 17.62 5.80 -1.24
CA TYR A 28 16.24 5.91 -0.79
C TYR A 28 16.12 6.98 0.30
N GLY A 29 14.99 7.66 0.37
CA GLY A 29 14.89 8.87 1.17
C GLY A 29 13.70 9.77 0.81
N SER A 30 13.78 11.03 1.22
CA SER A 30 13.02 12.12 0.60
C SER A 30 13.97 13.18 0.06
N LEU A 31 13.50 14.00 -0.89
CA LEU A 31 14.27 15.11 -1.44
C LEU A 31 14.19 16.32 -0.51
N TYR A 32 15.35 16.93 -0.24
CA TYR A 32 15.50 18.15 0.55
C TYR A 32 16.36 19.16 -0.20
N PHE A 33 16.20 20.43 0.14
CA PHE A 33 17.20 21.43 -0.22
C PHE A 33 18.51 21.16 0.51
N SER A 34 19.63 21.43 -0.13
CA SER A 34 20.96 21.19 0.47
C SER A 34 21.19 21.97 1.77
N ASP A 35 20.55 23.13 1.92
CA ASP A 35 20.59 24.00 3.10
C ASP A 35 19.50 23.68 4.14
N ALA A 36 18.70 22.63 3.94
CA ALA A 36 17.73 22.18 4.93
C ALA A 36 18.41 21.95 6.30
N PRO A 37 17.74 22.23 7.43
CA PRO A 37 18.31 22.14 8.77
C PRO A 37 18.37 20.68 9.27
N LEU A 38 19.00 19.81 8.48
CA LEU A 38 19.31 18.42 8.82
C LEU A 38 20.81 18.28 9.11
N ASP A 39 21.16 17.31 9.94
CA ASP A 39 22.56 16.98 10.20
C ASP A 39 23.26 16.51 8.93
N ALA A 40 24.54 16.83 8.78
CA ALA A 40 25.31 16.46 7.60
C ALA A 40 25.37 14.93 7.38
N SER A 41 25.29 14.14 8.45
CA SER A 41 25.24 12.67 8.40
C SER A 41 23.93 12.13 7.83
N GLU A 42 22.85 12.91 7.87
CA GLU A 42 21.54 12.54 7.34
C GLU A 42 21.35 12.99 5.89
N LYS A 43 22.38 13.52 5.24
CA LYS A 43 22.33 14.04 3.88
C LYS A 43 23.20 13.22 2.94
N ILE A 44 22.62 12.78 1.83
CA ILE A 44 23.34 12.23 0.68
C ILE A 44 23.24 13.24 -0.48
N PRO A 45 24.37 13.81 -0.96
CA PRO A 45 24.35 14.73 -2.09
C PRO A 45 23.72 14.08 -3.33
N PHE A 46 22.88 14.84 -4.05
CA PHE A 46 22.22 14.34 -5.27
C PHE A 46 22.43 15.28 -6.47
N ALA A 47 21.99 16.54 -6.35
CA ALA A 47 22.07 17.53 -7.42
C ALA A 47 22.36 18.93 -6.85
N GLU A 48 22.65 19.90 -7.72
CA GLU A 48 22.86 21.29 -7.30
C GLU A 48 21.64 21.81 -6.53
N GLY A 49 21.85 22.22 -5.28
CA GLY A 49 20.78 22.69 -4.39
C GLY A 49 19.95 21.59 -3.72
N PHE A 50 20.19 20.30 -3.99
CA PHE A 50 19.38 19.19 -3.48
C PHE A 50 20.20 18.06 -2.86
N CYS A 51 19.67 17.49 -1.78
CA CYS A 51 20.17 16.26 -1.18
C CYS A 51 19.03 15.28 -0.89
N ILE A 52 19.40 14.02 -0.67
CA ILE A 52 18.48 12.99 -0.17
C ILE A 52 18.67 12.89 1.33
N GLY A 53 17.56 13.01 2.06
CA GLY A 53 17.51 12.91 3.50
C GLY A 53 16.51 11.85 3.96
N PRO A 54 16.17 11.84 5.26
CA PRO A 54 15.24 10.86 5.80
C PRO A 54 13.84 10.98 5.18
N LEU A 55 13.06 9.90 5.19
CA LEU A 55 11.72 9.90 4.60
C LEU A 55 10.80 10.87 5.34
N CYS A 56 10.02 11.67 4.61
CA CYS A 56 9.03 12.57 5.20
C CYS A 56 7.72 11.85 5.62
N SER A 57 7.52 10.59 5.23
CA SER A 57 6.26 9.87 5.45
C SER A 57 5.92 9.81 6.95
N PRO A 58 4.69 10.19 7.37
CA PRO A 58 4.28 10.21 8.78
C PRO A 58 4.46 8.86 9.50
N ILE A 59 4.40 7.75 8.74
CA ILE A 59 4.60 6.40 9.24
C ILE A 59 5.95 6.26 9.96
N TYR A 60 7.01 6.90 9.45
CA TYR A 60 8.36 6.79 10.02
C TYR A 60 8.58 7.68 11.25
N TRP A 61 7.69 8.65 11.50
CA TRP A 61 7.85 9.64 12.56
C TRP A 61 6.82 9.56 13.68
N ASN A 62 5.81 8.68 13.54
CA ASN A 62 4.66 8.60 14.45
C ASN A 62 3.98 9.98 14.66
N ARG A 63 3.87 10.76 13.57
CA ARG A 63 3.32 12.14 13.61
C ARG A 63 1.88 12.25 13.09
N GLY A 64 1.22 11.12 12.81
CA GLY A 64 -0.22 11.13 12.60
C GLY A 64 -0.97 11.55 13.87
N PRO A 65 -2.20 12.07 13.76
CA PRO A 65 -3.02 12.40 14.93
C PRO A 65 -3.17 11.21 15.89
N GLY A 66 -2.74 11.37 17.15
CA GLY A 66 -2.79 10.32 18.18
C GLY A 66 -1.71 9.24 18.07
N GLU A 67 -0.84 9.27 17.05
CA GLU A 67 0.16 8.23 16.84
C GLU A 67 1.30 8.29 17.86
N LEU A 68 1.70 9.49 18.31
CA LEU A 68 2.75 9.64 19.30
C LEU A 68 2.32 9.06 20.65
N GLU A 69 1.07 9.27 21.04
CA GLU A 69 0.50 8.70 22.27
C GLU A 69 0.34 7.17 22.16
N LEU A 70 -0.02 6.68 20.97
CA LEU A 70 -0.25 5.26 20.73
C LEU A 70 1.05 4.45 20.65
N TYR A 71 2.00 4.91 19.84
CA TYR A 71 3.23 4.19 19.50
C TYR A 71 4.45 4.69 20.30
N GLY A 72 4.42 5.92 20.77
CA GLY A 72 5.57 6.59 21.38
C GLY A 72 6.56 7.13 20.35
N GLU A 73 7.80 7.32 20.80
CA GLU A 73 8.86 7.87 19.96
C GLU A 73 9.13 6.98 18.72
N PRO A 74 9.35 7.59 17.56
CA PRO A 74 9.67 6.85 16.35
C PRO A 74 11.04 6.15 16.44
N SER A 75 11.26 5.19 15.55
CA SER A 75 12.60 4.66 15.29
C SER A 75 13.53 5.79 14.85
N SER A 76 14.81 5.74 15.22
CA SER A 76 15.86 6.62 14.69
C SER A 76 16.32 6.23 13.28
N ASN A 77 15.79 5.14 12.73
CA ASN A 77 16.15 4.64 11.40
C ASN A 77 15.08 5.02 10.38
N HIS A 78 15.10 6.29 9.95
CA HIS A 78 14.18 6.87 8.97
C HIS A 78 14.86 7.23 7.64
N GLY A 79 16.09 6.74 7.43
CA GLY A 79 16.90 7.01 6.25
C GLY A 79 17.78 8.26 6.39
N PRO A 80 18.45 8.68 5.31
CA PRO A 80 18.44 8.07 3.98
C PRO A 80 19.21 6.74 3.92
N TRP A 81 18.89 5.89 2.94
CA TRP A 81 19.50 4.56 2.80
C TRP A 81 20.16 4.37 1.44
N LYS A 82 21.42 3.92 1.42
CA LYS A 82 22.20 3.77 0.17
C LYS A 82 21.92 2.48 -0.58
N ASP A 83 21.36 1.48 0.10
CA ASP A 83 21.15 0.15 -0.45
C ASP A 83 19.89 -0.50 0.11
N LEU A 84 19.41 -1.52 -0.61
CA LEU A 84 18.16 -2.19 -0.27
C LEU A 84 18.22 -2.86 1.10
N LYS A 85 19.41 -3.29 1.54
CA LYS A 85 19.62 -3.95 2.84
C LYS A 85 19.34 -2.98 3.99
N THR A 86 19.94 -1.78 3.96
CA THR A 86 19.73 -0.74 4.97
C THR A 86 18.31 -0.19 4.93
N TYR A 87 17.72 -0.06 3.74
CA TYR A 87 16.30 0.25 3.56
C TYR A 87 15.39 -0.79 4.23
N SER A 88 15.63 -2.09 3.99
CA SER A 88 14.85 -3.17 4.63
C SER A 88 14.95 -3.15 6.15
N LEU A 89 16.11 -2.80 6.71
CA LEU A 89 16.25 -2.64 8.16
C LEU A 89 15.39 -1.46 8.67
N GLY A 90 15.38 -0.34 7.95
CA GLY A 90 14.49 0.79 8.25
C GLY A 90 13.02 0.39 8.33
N LEU A 91 12.54 -0.39 7.36
CA LEU A 91 11.16 -0.92 7.38
C LEU A 91 10.85 -1.74 8.64
N ILE A 92 11.78 -2.59 9.07
CA ILE A 92 11.59 -3.43 10.26
C ILE A 92 11.62 -2.59 11.53
N ASP A 93 12.59 -1.68 11.66
CA ASP A 93 12.72 -0.83 12.84
C ASP A 93 11.48 0.07 13.00
N THR A 94 10.97 0.62 11.90
CA THR A 94 9.70 1.36 11.89
C THR A 94 8.51 0.46 12.24
N GLY A 95 8.42 -0.75 11.68
CA GLY A 95 7.37 -1.70 12.04
C GLY A 95 7.35 -2.04 13.53
N LEU A 96 8.53 -2.23 14.14
CA LEU A 96 8.68 -2.52 15.57
C LEU A 96 8.32 -1.31 16.45
N ALA A 97 8.75 -0.10 16.05
CA ALA A 97 8.40 1.14 16.74
C ALA A 97 6.90 1.45 16.70
N ARG A 98 6.18 0.90 15.72
CA ARG A 98 4.72 1.06 15.53
C ARG A 98 3.87 -0.03 16.18
N ILE A 99 4.44 -0.78 17.11
CA ILE A 99 3.67 -1.65 18.00
C ILE A 99 3.28 -0.81 19.23
N PRO A 100 1.98 -0.57 19.50
CA PRO A 100 1.54 0.32 20.58
C PRO A 100 2.13 0.00 21.93
N GLN A 101 2.24 0.99 22.80
CA GLN A 101 2.75 0.78 24.15
C GLN A 101 1.70 0.22 25.11
N ASP A 102 0.43 0.58 24.91
CA ASP A 102 -0.73 0.13 25.70
C ASP A 102 -1.64 -0.81 24.89
N THR A 103 -2.37 -1.69 25.59
CA THR A 103 -3.17 -2.79 25.02
C THR A 103 -4.67 -2.49 24.95
N THR A 104 -5.07 -1.23 25.15
CA THR A 104 -6.49 -0.85 25.08
C THR A 104 -7.03 -1.08 23.67
N GLY A 105 -7.86 -2.11 23.51
CA GLY A 105 -8.55 -2.40 22.25
C GLY A 105 -7.93 -3.49 21.36
N GLU A 106 -7.02 -4.34 21.87
CA GLU A 106 -6.56 -5.53 21.14
C GLU A 106 -7.78 -6.35 20.68
N LEU A 107 -7.92 -6.52 19.36
CA LEU A 107 -8.88 -7.44 18.78
C LEU A 107 -8.14 -8.75 18.52
N ALA A 108 -8.66 -9.86 19.01
CA ALA A 108 -7.99 -11.16 18.92
C ALA A 108 -7.54 -11.52 17.49
N TYR A 109 -8.34 -11.16 16.47
CA TYR A 109 -8.03 -11.40 15.06
C TYR A 109 -6.87 -10.56 14.51
N ARG A 110 -6.52 -9.43 15.16
CA ARG A 110 -5.40 -8.57 14.75
C ARG A 110 -4.05 -9.10 15.21
N GLY A 111 -4.03 -10.02 16.17
CA GLY A 111 -2.81 -10.56 16.78
C GLY A 111 -2.37 -9.77 18.02
N SER A 112 -1.61 -10.43 18.90
CA SER A 112 -1.05 -9.80 20.10
C SER A 112 0.23 -9.04 19.78
N ARG A 113 0.65 -8.09 20.63
CA ARG A 113 1.95 -7.40 20.46
C ARG A 113 3.14 -8.34 20.28
N GLN A 114 3.17 -9.44 21.04
CA GLN A 114 4.25 -10.41 20.96
C GLN A 114 4.25 -11.15 19.61
N ASP A 115 3.06 -11.40 19.08
CA ASP A 115 2.87 -12.01 17.77
C ASP A 115 3.37 -11.08 16.65
N HIS A 116 3.03 -9.79 16.69
CA HIS A 116 3.58 -8.80 15.76
C HIS A 116 5.12 -8.71 15.83
N ARG A 117 5.70 -8.70 17.03
CA ARG A 117 7.17 -8.69 17.19
C ARG A 117 7.82 -9.93 16.58
N ARG A 118 7.26 -11.11 16.86
CA ARG A 118 7.78 -12.38 16.32
C ARG A 118 7.68 -12.42 14.80
N LEU A 119 6.54 -11.99 14.24
CA LEU A 119 6.35 -11.89 12.79
C LEU A 119 7.38 -10.94 12.18
N LEU A 120 7.59 -9.75 12.74
CA LEU A 120 8.56 -8.78 12.20
C LEU A 120 10.00 -9.29 12.26
N GLU A 121 10.41 -9.99 13.32
CA GLU A 121 11.74 -10.61 13.35
C GLU A 121 11.87 -11.73 12.30
N GLY A 122 10.79 -12.45 12.04
CA GLY A 122 10.70 -13.39 10.93
C GLY A 122 10.84 -12.73 9.56
N VAL A 123 10.08 -11.65 9.32
CA VAL A 123 10.12 -10.86 8.10
C VAL A 123 11.52 -10.28 7.89
N LYS A 124 12.18 -9.80 8.94
CA LYS A 124 13.57 -9.31 8.88
C LYS A 124 14.52 -10.36 8.32
N GLN A 125 14.44 -11.60 8.81
CA GLN A 125 15.28 -12.70 8.31
C GLN A 125 14.96 -13.03 6.85
N ILE A 126 13.68 -13.00 6.46
CA ILE A 126 13.27 -13.20 5.07
C ILE A 126 13.82 -12.09 4.17
N LEU A 127 13.61 -10.82 4.52
CA LEU A 127 14.10 -9.68 3.75
C LEU A 127 15.63 -9.76 3.59
N GLN A 128 16.37 -10.14 4.63
CA GLN A 128 17.82 -10.36 4.55
C GLN A 128 18.22 -11.40 3.49
N ARG A 129 17.38 -12.41 3.20
CA ARG A 129 17.59 -13.36 2.09
C ARG A 129 17.14 -12.80 0.76
N LEU A 130 16.02 -12.09 0.72
CA LEU A 130 15.50 -11.50 -0.53
C LEU A 130 16.46 -10.46 -1.11
N VAL A 131 17.11 -9.64 -0.27
CA VAL A 131 18.07 -8.63 -0.75
C VAL A 131 19.37 -9.24 -1.29
N GLU A 132 19.64 -10.53 -1.05
CA GLU A 132 20.77 -11.26 -1.66
C GLU A 132 20.44 -11.70 -3.11
N ASP A 133 19.16 -11.73 -3.50
CA ASP A 133 18.73 -12.10 -4.84
C ASP A 133 18.98 -10.97 -5.84
N LYS A 134 19.81 -11.24 -6.85
CA LYS A 134 20.18 -10.27 -7.89
C LYS A 134 18.99 -9.73 -8.69
N ARG A 135 17.93 -10.51 -8.87
CA ARG A 135 16.73 -10.05 -9.58
C ARG A 135 16.00 -8.99 -8.76
N ILE A 136 15.91 -9.21 -7.44
CA ILE A 136 15.28 -8.27 -6.50
C ILE A 136 16.13 -7.00 -6.38
N GLU A 137 17.45 -7.14 -6.23
CA GLU A 137 18.39 -6.01 -6.21
C GLU A 137 18.25 -5.13 -7.47
N GLN A 138 18.21 -5.72 -8.66
CA GLN A 138 18.01 -5.00 -9.92
C GLN A 138 16.64 -4.29 -10.00
N ALA A 139 15.59 -4.93 -9.49
CA ALA A 139 14.25 -4.37 -9.42
C ALA A 139 14.09 -3.27 -8.36
N ALA A 140 15.07 -3.11 -7.47
CA ALA A 140 15.03 -2.19 -6.35
C ALA A 140 15.62 -0.81 -6.65
N THR A 141 15.95 -0.50 -7.90
CA THR A 141 16.55 0.80 -8.25
C THR A 141 15.73 1.96 -7.67
N PRO A 142 16.33 2.93 -6.95
CA PRO A 142 15.62 4.09 -6.42
C PRO A 142 14.85 4.84 -7.51
N ALA A 143 13.58 5.13 -7.25
CA ALA A 143 12.69 5.85 -8.14
C ALA A 143 11.81 6.84 -7.36
N LEU A 144 11.52 7.98 -7.99
CA LEU A 144 10.54 8.95 -7.50
C LEU A 144 9.28 8.84 -8.36
N LEU A 145 8.16 8.44 -7.77
CA LEU A 145 6.85 8.51 -8.42
C LEU A 145 5.88 9.25 -7.51
N HIS A 146 4.81 9.79 -8.09
CA HIS A 146 3.75 10.39 -7.30
C HIS A 146 3.09 9.31 -6.42
N PRO A 147 2.95 9.53 -5.10
CA PRO A 147 2.48 8.52 -4.15
C PRO A 147 0.97 8.24 -4.26
N ASP A 148 0.19 9.22 -4.72
CA ASP A 148 -1.27 9.07 -4.87
C ASP A 148 -1.76 9.63 -6.21
N PHE A 149 -1.60 8.86 -7.29
CA PHE A 149 -2.11 9.21 -8.63
C PHE A 149 -3.65 9.12 -8.73
N HIS A 150 -4.37 9.60 -7.73
CA HIS A 150 -5.82 9.68 -7.77
C HIS A 150 -6.27 10.76 -8.76
N ALA A 151 -7.37 10.53 -9.48
CA ALA A 151 -8.03 11.54 -10.34
C ALA A 151 -8.22 12.92 -9.67
N ARG A 152 -8.42 12.97 -8.34
CA ARG A 152 -8.61 14.21 -7.57
C ARG A 152 -7.33 15.05 -7.45
N ASN A 153 -6.18 14.43 -7.64
CA ASN A 153 -4.87 15.06 -7.51
C ASN A 153 -4.31 15.55 -8.86
N ILE A 154 -5.12 15.43 -9.94
CA ILE A 154 -4.71 15.72 -11.31
C ILE A 154 -5.52 16.90 -11.85
N TYR A 155 -4.83 18.00 -12.15
CA TYR A 155 -5.42 19.16 -12.81
C TYR A 155 -5.18 19.08 -14.32
N LEU A 156 -6.24 19.40 -15.07
CA LEU A 156 -6.25 19.36 -16.53
C LEU A 156 -6.60 20.74 -17.08
N SER A 157 -6.16 21.04 -18.30
CA SER A 157 -6.54 22.27 -18.99
C SER A 157 -8.04 22.28 -19.30
N GLU A 158 -8.72 23.39 -19.00
CA GLU A 158 -10.13 23.60 -19.36
C GLU A 158 -10.37 23.55 -20.87
N LYS A 159 -9.36 23.95 -21.66
CA LYS A 159 -9.44 23.99 -23.13
C LYS A 159 -9.12 22.64 -23.78
N ASP A 160 -8.25 21.86 -23.15
CA ASP A 160 -7.82 20.55 -23.65
C ASP A 160 -7.57 19.59 -22.46
N PRO A 161 -8.54 18.72 -22.13
CA PRO A 161 -8.44 17.76 -21.04
C PRO A 161 -7.34 16.69 -21.19
N THR A 162 -6.60 16.67 -22.30
CA THR A 162 -5.43 15.79 -22.47
C THR A 162 -4.14 16.40 -21.92
N ILE A 163 -4.16 17.69 -21.60
CA ILE A 163 -3.01 18.41 -21.05
C ILE A 163 -3.12 18.44 -19.53
N VAL A 164 -2.17 17.77 -18.87
CA VAL A 164 -1.98 17.86 -17.41
C VAL A 164 -1.33 19.19 -17.09
N THR A 165 -2.02 20.02 -16.30
CA THR A 165 -1.55 21.36 -15.90
C THR A 165 -0.97 21.39 -14.49
N GLY A 166 -1.29 20.39 -13.66
CA GLY A 166 -0.76 20.30 -12.32
C GLY A 166 -0.98 18.93 -11.69
N LEU A 167 -0.03 18.54 -10.85
CA LEU A 167 -0.13 17.40 -9.94
C LEU A 167 0.08 17.93 -8.53
N ILE A 168 -0.84 17.62 -7.63
CA ILE A 168 -0.79 18.03 -6.22
C ILE A 168 -0.71 16.80 -5.32
N ASP A 169 -0.58 17.00 -4.01
CA ASP A 169 -0.58 15.92 -3.01
C ASP A 169 0.78 15.17 -2.91
N TRP A 170 1.87 15.91 -3.08
CA TRP A 170 3.26 15.40 -3.04
C TRP A 170 3.82 15.18 -1.63
N GLN A 171 3.09 15.48 -0.56
CA GLN A 171 3.64 15.51 0.81
C GLN A 171 4.14 14.16 1.33
N THR A 172 3.73 13.05 0.72
CA THR A 172 4.22 11.70 1.04
C THR A 172 5.17 11.15 -0.02
N ALA A 173 5.58 11.95 -1.00
CA ALA A 173 6.48 11.49 -2.04
C ALA A 173 7.86 11.17 -1.47
N SER A 174 8.37 10.00 -1.83
CA SER A 174 9.65 9.47 -1.37
C SER A 174 10.40 8.81 -2.52
N LEU A 175 11.70 8.66 -2.34
CA LEU A 175 12.57 7.84 -3.15
C LEU A 175 12.54 6.43 -2.59
N GLU A 176 11.80 5.55 -3.27
CA GLU A 176 11.58 4.17 -2.86
C GLU A 176 12.16 3.20 -3.90
N PRO A 177 12.35 1.92 -3.55
CA PRO A 177 12.61 0.89 -4.56
C PRO A 177 11.53 0.90 -5.65
N ALA A 178 11.93 0.89 -6.92
CA ALA A 178 11.01 0.97 -8.06
C ALA A 178 9.85 -0.04 -8.00
N PHE A 179 10.10 -1.24 -7.45
CA PHE A 179 9.07 -2.27 -7.28
C PHE A 179 7.91 -1.85 -6.36
N ILE A 180 8.06 -0.84 -5.49
CA ILE A 180 6.98 -0.33 -4.63
C ILE A 180 5.83 0.20 -5.50
N TYR A 181 6.16 1.01 -6.51
CA TYR A 181 5.19 1.62 -7.42
C TYR A 181 4.79 0.74 -8.61
N ALA A 182 5.63 -0.25 -8.96
CA ALA A 182 5.54 -0.93 -10.24
C ALA A 182 4.18 -1.58 -10.53
N ASN A 183 3.47 -2.06 -9.51
CA ASN A 183 2.19 -2.75 -9.67
C ASN A 183 0.99 -1.87 -9.31
N GLU A 184 1.20 -0.59 -9.01
CA GLU A 184 0.11 0.34 -8.73
C GLU A 184 -0.55 0.79 -10.03
N THR A 185 -1.88 0.71 -10.05
CA THR A 185 -2.71 1.18 -11.17
C THR A 185 -3.56 2.32 -10.65
N PRO A 186 -3.37 3.55 -11.17
CA PRO A 186 -4.15 4.72 -10.78
C PRO A 186 -5.66 4.48 -10.93
N ASP A 187 -6.46 5.11 -10.06
CA ASP A 187 -7.91 4.95 -10.05
C ASP A 187 -8.58 5.43 -11.35
N PHE A 188 -8.05 6.47 -11.98
CA PHE A 188 -8.53 7.02 -13.24
C PHE A 188 -8.23 6.10 -14.43
N VAL A 189 -7.22 5.22 -14.31
CA VAL A 189 -6.90 4.15 -15.26
C VAL A 189 -7.72 2.90 -14.97
N ASN A 190 -8.08 2.67 -13.71
CA ASN A 190 -8.88 1.52 -13.31
C ASN A 190 -10.28 1.56 -13.97
N LEU A 191 -10.68 0.41 -14.50
CA LEU A 191 -12.06 0.16 -14.90
C LEU A 191 -12.95 0.24 -13.64
N PRO A 192 -14.00 1.10 -13.61
CA PRO A 192 -14.98 1.12 -12.53
C PRO A 192 -15.45 -0.29 -12.16
N ALA A 193 -15.56 -0.60 -10.87
CA ALA A 193 -15.92 -1.95 -10.39
C ALA A 193 -17.24 -2.50 -10.99
N ARG A 194 -18.16 -1.59 -11.38
CA ARG A 194 -19.38 -1.93 -12.13
C ARG A 194 -19.06 -2.52 -13.52
N LEU A 195 -18.11 -1.94 -14.24
CA LEU A 195 -17.67 -2.44 -15.55
C LEU A 195 -16.86 -3.74 -15.42
N ARG A 196 -16.06 -3.92 -14.35
CA ARG A 196 -15.36 -5.19 -14.07
C ARG A 196 -16.31 -6.38 -13.87
N ARG A 197 -17.42 -6.19 -13.14
CA ARG A 197 -18.46 -7.23 -13.00
C ARG A 197 -19.19 -7.51 -14.32
N HIS A 198 -19.38 -6.49 -15.15
CA HIS A 198 -20.09 -6.62 -16.42
C HIS A 198 -19.21 -7.18 -17.56
N LEU A 199 -17.88 -7.22 -17.40
CA LEU A 199 -17.00 -8.04 -18.26
C LEU A 199 -17.39 -9.52 -18.24
N LYS A 200 -17.96 -10.02 -17.13
CA LYS A 200 -18.49 -11.39 -17.04
C LYS A 200 -19.88 -11.56 -17.68
N LEU A 201 -20.60 -10.46 -17.98
CA LEU A 201 -22.02 -10.47 -18.36
C LEU A 201 -22.31 -10.03 -19.81
N ASN A 202 -21.29 -9.68 -20.62
CA ASN A 202 -21.42 -9.35 -22.06
C ASN A 202 -22.54 -8.35 -22.42
N LEU A 203 -22.71 -7.27 -21.63
CA LEU A 203 -23.75 -6.26 -21.88
C LEU A 203 -23.27 -5.19 -22.88
N THR A 204 -24.04 -4.97 -23.96
CA THR A 204 -23.73 -4.05 -25.07
C THR A 204 -23.86 -2.56 -24.75
N ARG A 205 -24.63 -2.21 -23.71
CA ARG A 205 -25.02 -0.81 -23.40
C ARG A 205 -23.85 0.08 -22.92
N TYR A 206 -22.70 -0.50 -22.57
CA TYR A 206 -21.53 0.21 -22.06
C TYR A 206 -20.29 0.10 -22.95
N SER A 207 -20.43 -0.28 -24.23
CA SER A 207 -19.29 -0.57 -25.11
C SER A 207 -18.28 0.58 -25.18
N LYS A 208 -18.71 1.82 -25.45
CA LYS A 208 -17.76 2.95 -25.61
C LYS A 208 -16.99 3.33 -24.34
N GLU A 209 -17.65 3.35 -23.17
CA GLU A 209 -16.97 3.64 -21.90
C GLU A 209 -16.09 2.47 -21.44
N ARG A 210 -16.53 1.24 -21.73
CA ARG A 210 -15.73 0.02 -21.54
C ARG A 210 -14.46 0.07 -22.41
N ASP A 211 -14.60 0.37 -23.69
CA ASP A 211 -13.50 0.43 -24.65
C ASP A 211 -12.53 1.55 -24.28
N ALA A 212 -13.04 2.69 -23.79
CA ALA A 212 -12.22 3.79 -23.27
C ALA A 212 -11.42 3.38 -22.02
N GLY A 213 -12.08 2.72 -21.06
CA GLY A 213 -11.44 2.26 -19.83
C GLY A 213 -10.41 1.17 -20.09
N LEU A 214 -10.73 0.23 -20.99
CA LEU A 214 -9.79 -0.80 -21.43
C LEU A 214 -8.61 -0.19 -22.17
N GLY A 215 -8.84 0.73 -23.10
CA GLY A 215 -7.78 1.43 -23.82
C GLY A 215 -6.87 2.25 -22.89
N SER A 216 -7.43 2.89 -21.87
CA SER A 216 -6.64 3.61 -20.85
C SER A 216 -5.79 2.63 -20.03
N TYR A 217 -6.38 1.52 -19.58
CA TYR A 217 -5.69 0.44 -18.87
C TYR A 217 -4.53 -0.13 -19.69
N GLU A 218 -4.79 -0.55 -20.93
CA GLU A 218 -3.77 -1.09 -21.83
C GLU A 218 -2.68 -0.05 -22.14
N THR A 219 -3.04 1.21 -22.36
CA THR A 219 -2.10 2.30 -22.59
C THR A 219 -1.17 2.48 -21.39
N TYR A 220 -1.72 2.60 -20.18
CA TYR A 220 -0.93 2.76 -18.96
C TYR A 220 0.02 1.58 -18.76
N HIS A 221 -0.49 0.35 -18.80
CA HIS A 221 0.34 -0.83 -18.59
C HIS A 221 1.42 -0.99 -19.66
N SER A 222 1.13 -0.64 -20.92
CA SER A 222 2.12 -0.62 -22.00
C SER A 222 3.20 0.43 -21.74
N CYS A 223 2.82 1.66 -21.35
CA CYS A 223 3.78 2.71 -21.03
C CYS A 223 4.68 2.33 -19.86
N MET A 224 4.12 1.78 -18.77
CA MET A 224 4.90 1.38 -17.59
C MET A 224 5.88 0.25 -17.91
N SER A 225 5.52 -0.68 -18.81
CA SER A 225 6.43 -1.74 -19.29
C SER A 225 7.59 -1.21 -20.13
N LEU A 226 7.50 0.02 -20.64
CA LEU A 226 8.59 0.70 -21.37
C LEU A 226 9.50 1.53 -20.46
N VAL A 227 9.18 1.67 -19.18
CA VAL A 227 10.03 2.37 -18.20
C VAL A 227 11.03 1.36 -17.62
N PRO A 228 12.35 1.47 -17.89
CA PRO A 228 13.32 0.44 -17.52
C PRO A 228 13.27 0.03 -16.04
N LYS A 229 13.27 1.01 -15.12
CA LYS A 229 13.23 0.76 -13.66
C LYS A 229 11.98 -0.01 -13.22
N LEU A 230 10.83 0.28 -13.81
CA LEU A 230 9.56 -0.38 -13.47
C LEU A 230 9.43 -1.74 -14.19
N SER A 231 9.93 -1.84 -15.42
CA SER A 231 9.84 -3.06 -16.23
C SER A 231 10.52 -4.25 -15.55
N SER A 232 11.71 -4.06 -14.95
CA SER A 232 12.43 -5.11 -14.21
C SER A 232 11.59 -5.68 -13.07
N SER A 233 10.93 -4.82 -12.29
CA SER A 233 10.05 -5.26 -11.21
C SER A 233 8.76 -5.92 -11.68
N ARG A 234 8.20 -5.52 -12.83
CA ARG A 234 6.98 -6.11 -13.41
C ARG A 234 7.19 -7.50 -13.99
N MET A 235 8.44 -7.87 -14.31
CA MET A 235 8.80 -9.22 -14.74
C MET A 235 8.89 -10.23 -13.59
N LEU A 236 8.85 -9.75 -12.34
CA LEU A 236 8.96 -10.58 -11.15
C LEU A 236 7.60 -10.80 -10.49
N TYR A 237 7.47 -11.91 -9.76
CA TYR A 237 6.24 -12.22 -9.04
C TYR A 237 5.97 -11.17 -7.95
N PRO A 238 4.77 -10.55 -7.91
CA PRO A 238 4.44 -9.50 -6.93
C PRO A 238 4.68 -9.89 -5.47
N ILE A 239 4.51 -11.17 -5.14
CA ILE A 239 4.73 -11.75 -3.81
C ILE A 239 6.13 -11.45 -3.24
N LEU A 240 7.14 -11.33 -4.11
CA LEU A 240 8.51 -11.00 -3.70
C LEU A 240 8.63 -9.63 -3.04
N PHE A 241 7.65 -8.75 -3.28
CA PHE A 241 7.65 -7.36 -2.80
C PHE A 241 6.61 -7.09 -1.72
N HIS A 242 5.74 -8.05 -1.39
CA HIS A 242 4.66 -7.82 -0.42
C HIS A 242 5.20 -7.44 0.96
N LEU A 243 6.20 -8.18 1.45
CA LEU A 243 6.80 -7.93 2.77
C LEU A 243 7.51 -6.59 2.86
N PHE A 244 8.06 -6.07 1.76
CA PHE A 244 8.63 -4.72 1.72
C PHE A 244 7.55 -3.64 1.88
N ARG A 245 6.29 -3.91 1.52
CA ARG A 245 5.17 -2.98 1.66
C ARG A 245 4.45 -3.10 3.00
N SER A 246 4.35 -4.30 3.54
CA SER A 246 3.50 -4.59 4.72
C SER A 246 4.25 -4.55 6.05
N ALA A 247 5.59 -4.60 6.06
CA ALA A 247 6.40 -4.60 7.30
C ALA A 247 6.05 -3.43 8.25
N THR A 248 5.95 -2.21 7.74
CA THR A 248 5.66 -1.01 8.56
C THR A 248 4.20 -0.91 9.02
N ARG A 249 3.33 -1.79 8.49
CA ARG A 249 1.87 -1.72 8.65
C ARG A 249 1.30 -2.98 9.33
N THR A 250 2.16 -3.85 9.84
CA THR A 250 1.79 -5.06 10.58
C THR A 250 0.73 -4.81 11.64
N TRP A 251 0.87 -3.77 12.47
CA TRP A 251 -0.12 -3.46 13.50
C TRP A 251 -1.43 -2.90 12.93
N THR A 252 -1.35 -1.94 12.01
CA THR A 252 -2.52 -1.22 11.50
C THR A 252 -3.38 -2.08 10.57
N GLU A 253 -2.77 -2.96 9.78
CA GLU A 253 -3.45 -3.90 8.88
C GLU A 253 -3.69 -5.29 9.50
N GLY A 254 -3.13 -5.54 10.69
CA GLY A 254 -3.26 -6.80 11.42
C GLY A 254 -2.21 -7.86 11.05
N ALA A 255 -1.86 -8.70 12.03
CA ALA A 255 -0.85 -9.75 11.91
C ALA A 255 -1.20 -10.79 10.82
N ALA A 256 -2.49 -11.03 10.59
CA ALA A 256 -2.98 -12.00 9.61
C ALA A 256 -2.47 -11.71 8.18
N LEU A 257 -2.46 -10.44 7.77
CA LEU A 257 -2.02 -10.06 6.42
C LEU A 257 -0.55 -10.41 6.19
N VAL A 258 0.32 -10.02 7.12
CA VAL A 258 1.76 -10.27 7.02
C VAL A 258 2.07 -11.75 7.18
N ARG A 259 1.37 -12.45 8.08
CA ARG A 259 1.50 -13.90 8.21
C ARG A 259 1.15 -14.62 6.91
N ARG A 260 0.08 -14.21 6.22
CA ARG A 260 -0.28 -14.74 4.90
C ARG A 260 0.82 -14.52 3.88
N ASP A 261 1.38 -13.31 3.80
CA ASP A 261 2.46 -13.00 2.86
C ASP A 261 3.73 -13.83 3.17
N VAL A 262 4.07 -14.01 4.45
CA VAL A 262 5.17 -14.88 4.88
C VAL A 262 4.89 -16.34 4.50
N TRP A 263 3.66 -16.83 4.72
CA TRP A 263 3.25 -18.19 4.41
C TRP A 263 3.35 -18.47 2.91
N GLU A 264 2.69 -17.64 2.09
CA GLU A 264 2.67 -17.82 0.64
C GLU A 264 4.10 -17.78 0.06
N LEU A 265 4.95 -16.88 0.56
CA LEU A 265 6.35 -16.80 0.14
C LEU A 265 7.15 -18.02 0.57
N SER A 266 6.91 -18.53 1.79
CA SER A 266 7.62 -19.71 2.33
C SER A 266 7.30 -20.97 1.53
N VAL A 267 6.02 -21.19 1.16
CA VAL A 267 5.58 -22.35 0.37
C VAL A 267 6.16 -22.31 -1.04
N ARG A 268 6.32 -21.11 -1.61
CA ARG A 268 6.82 -20.91 -2.98
C ARG A 268 8.32 -20.65 -3.05
N TRP A 269 9.05 -20.80 -1.94
CA TRP A 269 10.47 -20.41 -1.87
C TRP A 269 11.34 -21.09 -2.93
N GLU A 270 11.19 -22.41 -3.06
CA GLU A 270 11.92 -23.22 -4.05
C GLU A 270 11.44 -22.93 -5.49
N GLU A 271 10.12 -22.80 -5.70
CA GLU A 271 9.52 -22.44 -7.00
C GLU A 271 10.07 -21.10 -7.52
N LEU A 272 10.18 -20.12 -6.62
CA LEU A 272 10.68 -18.77 -6.91
C LEU A 272 12.21 -18.72 -7.06
N LYS A 273 12.91 -19.83 -6.80
CA LYS A 273 14.38 -19.97 -6.85
C LYS A 273 15.09 -18.95 -5.97
N LEU A 274 14.58 -18.75 -4.76
CA LEU A 274 15.15 -17.81 -3.80
C LEU A 274 16.41 -18.39 -3.13
N PRO A 275 17.33 -17.53 -2.64
CA PRO A 275 18.55 -18.00 -1.98
C PRO A 275 18.26 -18.87 -0.74
N GLY A 276 18.89 -20.05 -0.68
CA GLY A 276 18.80 -20.94 0.48
C GLY A 276 17.38 -21.46 0.74
N SER A 277 17.05 -21.69 2.02
CA SER A 277 15.70 -22.03 2.48
C SER A 277 15.02 -20.84 3.14
N CYS A 278 13.69 -20.83 3.16
CA CYS A 278 12.93 -19.85 3.92
C CYS A 278 13.39 -19.87 5.40
N PRO A 279 13.85 -18.75 5.97
CA PRO A 279 14.34 -18.71 7.34
C PRO A 279 13.21 -18.72 8.37
N TYR A 280 11.96 -18.51 7.93
CA TYR A 280 10.79 -18.57 8.79
C TYR A 280 10.16 -19.97 8.76
N SER A 281 10.09 -20.62 9.92
CA SER A 281 9.39 -21.88 10.11
C SER A 281 8.07 -21.64 10.85
N PHE A 282 6.98 -22.09 10.25
CA PHE A 282 5.67 -22.12 10.90
C PHE A 282 5.57 -23.30 11.86
N THR A 283 4.97 -23.09 13.03
CA THR A 283 4.54 -24.18 13.91
C THR A 283 3.26 -24.81 13.36
N GLU A 284 2.97 -26.08 13.70
CA GLU A 284 1.73 -26.74 13.29
C GLU A 284 0.48 -25.94 13.69
N GLN A 285 0.51 -25.35 14.88
CA GLN A 285 -0.56 -24.48 15.38
C GLN A 285 -0.74 -23.22 14.53
N GLU A 286 0.35 -22.60 14.06
CA GLU A 286 0.28 -21.43 13.18
C GLU A 286 -0.32 -21.77 11.82
N ILE A 287 -0.02 -22.97 11.31
CA ILE A 287 -0.56 -23.48 10.04
C ILE A 287 -2.07 -23.71 10.18
N GLU A 288 -2.49 -24.39 11.24
CA GLU A 288 -3.91 -24.67 11.50
C GLU A 288 -4.71 -23.38 11.69
N GLN A 289 -4.17 -22.42 12.44
CA GLN A 289 -4.82 -21.14 12.72
C GLN A 289 -4.84 -20.20 11.50
N GLN A 290 -3.93 -20.36 10.52
CA GLN A 290 -3.82 -19.47 9.37
C GLN A 290 -5.10 -19.45 8.53
N ALA A 291 -5.75 -20.61 8.32
CA ALA A 291 -6.97 -20.69 7.53
C ALA A 291 -8.12 -19.88 8.16
N GLN A 292 -8.25 -19.95 9.49
CA GLN A 292 -9.24 -19.16 10.22
C GLN A 292 -8.89 -17.67 10.17
N ASN A 293 -7.64 -17.30 10.42
CA ASN A 293 -7.21 -15.90 10.37
C ASN A 293 -7.42 -15.27 8.98
N ASP A 294 -7.17 -16.02 7.91
CA ASP A 294 -7.42 -15.58 6.54
C ASP A 294 -8.92 -15.40 6.26
N GLN A 295 -9.76 -16.27 6.82
CA GLN A 295 -11.21 -16.15 6.71
C GLN A 295 -11.72 -14.90 7.46
N ASP A 296 -11.31 -14.71 8.70
CA ASP A 296 -11.68 -13.55 9.53
C ASP A 296 -11.23 -12.24 8.87
N PHE A 297 -9.99 -12.19 8.38
CA PHE A 297 -9.46 -11.03 7.65
C PHE A 297 -10.29 -10.71 6.40
N ARG A 298 -10.70 -11.73 5.63
CA ARG A 298 -11.57 -11.54 4.45
C ARG A 298 -12.94 -11.00 4.86
N THR A 299 -13.54 -11.55 5.91
CA THR A 299 -14.83 -11.11 6.43
C THR A 299 -14.78 -9.64 6.83
N VAL A 300 -13.78 -9.23 7.63
CA VAL A 300 -13.57 -7.83 8.05
C VAL A 300 -13.45 -6.93 6.83
N ARG A 301 -12.58 -7.27 5.88
CA ARG A 301 -12.35 -6.44 4.69
C ARG A 301 -13.60 -6.32 3.82
N ASP A 302 -14.36 -7.38 3.66
CA ASP A 302 -15.61 -7.38 2.90
C ASP A 302 -16.68 -6.51 3.58
N LEU A 303 -16.76 -6.55 4.90
CA LEU A 303 -17.60 -5.66 5.71
C LEU A 303 -17.18 -4.19 5.55
N THR A 304 -15.90 -3.87 5.74
CA THR A 304 -15.38 -2.49 5.58
C THR A 304 -15.64 -1.98 4.17
N THR A 305 -15.38 -2.78 3.13
CA THR A 305 -15.65 -2.40 1.73
C THR A 305 -17.14 -2.14 1.49
N ARG A 306 -18.02 -2.90 2.15
CA ARG A 306 -19.47 -2.72 2.05
C ARG A 306 -19.91 -1.43 2.75
N LEU A 307 -19.34 -1.12 3.92
CA LEU A 307 -19.56 0.14 4.64
C LEU A 307 -19.10 1.34 3.81
N GLU A 308 -17.86 1.34 3.32
CA GLU A 308 -17.31 2.39 2.45
C GLU A 308 -18.25 2.69 1.27
N ARG A 309 -18.71 1.63 0.60
CA ARG A 309 -19.59 1.76 -0.55
C ARG A 309 -20.97 2.32 -0.20
N ASN A 310 -21.57 1.84 0.89
CA ASN A 310 -22.93 2.20 1.26
C ASN A 310 -22.99 3.61 1.88
N LEU A 311 -22.02 3.94 2.74
CA LEU A 311 -21.89 5.25 3.39
C LEU A 311 -21.20 6.30 2.51
N ARG A 312 -20.70 5.89 1.34
CA ARG A 312 -19.93 6.73 0.41
C ARG A 312 -18.74 7.41 1.10
N THR A 313 -18.08 6.64 1.95
CA THR A 313 -16.93 7.07 2.73
C THR A 313 -15.65 6.36 2.27
N ASN A 314 -14.51 6.74 2.82
CA ASN A 314 -13.22 6.11 2.63
C ASN A 314 -12.86 5.20 3.82
N THR A 315 -11.69 4.57 3.78
CA THR A 315 -11.16 3.72 4.86
C THR A 315 -11.03 4.43 6.21
N ALA A 316 -11.02 5.77 6.23
CA ALA A 316 -10.96 6.59 7.44
C ALA A 316 -12.36 6.98 7.98
N GLY A 317 -13.44 6.54 7.34
CA GLY A 317 -14.81 6.86 7.77
C GLY A 317 -15.21 8.33 7.58
N TRP A 318 -14.44 9.11 6.81
CA TRP A 318 -14.73 10.52 6.58
C TRP A 318 -15.98 10.70 5.72
N VAL A 319 -16.90 11.56 6.16
CA VAL A 319 -18.06 12.00 5.38
C VAL A 319 -18.25 13.51 5.49
N PRO A 320 -18.78 14.18 4.44
CA PRO A 320 -19.13 15.59 4.50
C PRO A 320 -20.15 15.89 5.61
N ILE A 321 -20.03 17.06 6.24
CA ILE A 321 -20.88 17.45 7.39
C ILE A 321 -22.38 17.52 7.05
N ASP A 322 -22.70 17.88 5.81
CA ASP A 322 -24.07 17.98 5.29
C ASP A 322 -24.76 16.62 5.15
N VAL A 323 -24.00 15.52 5.08
CA VAL A 323 -24.53 14.16 5.03
C VAL A 323 -24.29 13.35 6.31
N TRP A 324 -23.70 13.97 7.34
CA TRP A 324 -23.29 13.30 8.58
C TRP A 324 -24.44 12.55 9.26
N GLU A 325 -25.59 13.20 9.47
CA GLU A 325 -26.72 12.57 10.17
C GLU A 325 -27.32 11.39 9.37
N ALA A 326 -27.35 11.50 8.04
CA ALA A 326 -27.79 10.41 7.17
C ALA A 326 -26.81 9.24 7.20
N ALA A 327 -25.50 9.52 7.15
CA ALA A 327 -24.45 8.50 7.24
C ALA A 327 -24.48 7.80 8.60
N LYS A 328 -24.68 8.54 9.70
CA LYS A 328 -24.79 8.00 11.05
C LYS A 328 -25.99 7.07 11.21
N THR A 329 -27.13 7.44 10.63
CA THR A 329 -28.36 6.62 10.64
C THR A 329 -28.14 5.34 9.85
N ALA A 330 -27.65 5.46 8.60
CA ALA A 330 -27.37 4.31 7.74
C ALA A 330 -26.31 3.37 8.34
N HIS A 331 -25.29 3.92 9.02
CA HIS A 331 -24.30 3.13 9.74
C HIS A 331 -24.95 2.30 10.86
N ARG A 332 -25.83 2.92 11.66
CA ARG A 332 -26.52 2.22 12.74
C ARG A 332 -27.42 1.10 12.20
N GLU A 333 -28.22 1.39 11.18
CA GLU A 333 -29.09 0.39 10.52
C GLU A 333 -28.29 -0.81 9.99
N MET A 334 -27.19 -0.53 9.28
CA MET A 334 -26.32 -1.59 8.74
C MET A 334 -25.68 -2.43 9.83
N TYR A 335 -25.27 -1.82 10.94
CA TYR A 335 -24.75 -2.55 12.08
C TYR A 335 -25.85 -3.44 12.70
N ASP A 336 -27.06 -2.91 12.89
CA ASP A 336 -28.15 -3.67 13.52
C ASP A 336 -28.54 -4.88 12.66
N GLU A 337 -28.65 -4.69 11.33
CA GLU A 337 -28.86 -5.77 10.36
C GLU A 337 -27.80 -6.88 10.48
N TRP A 338 -26.55 -6.50 10.67
CA TRP A 338 -25.46 -7.47 10.75
C TRP A 338 -25.44 -8.20 12.09
N ILE A 339 -25.63 -7.50 13.21
CA ILE A 339 -25.77 -8.14 14.53
C ILE A 339 -26.91 -9.16 14.53
N ASP A 340 -28.05 -8.82 13.91
CA ASP A 340 -29.18 -9.75 13.81
C ASP A 340 -28.87 -10.96 12.93
N ALA A 341 -28.12 -10.77 11.83
CA ALA A 341 -27.66 -11.86 10.97
C ALA A 341 -26.68 -12.79 11.69
N GLU A 342 -25.71 -12.26 12.44
CA GLU A 342 -24.76 -13.06 13.23
C GLU A 342 -25.46 -13.84 14.35
N ARG A 343 -26.38 -13.19 15.07
CA ARG A 343 -27.20 -13.88 16.08
C ARG A 343 -28.01 -15.02 15.49
N ALA A 344 -28.58 -14.84 14.30
CA ALA A 344 -29.33 -15.88 13.60
C ALA A 344 -28.44 -17.03 13.08
N ALA A 345 -27.18 -16.74 12.75
CA ALA A 345 -26.20 -17.74 12.31
C ALA A 345 -25.55 -18.53 13.45
N GLY A 346 -25.83 -18.17 14.72
CA GLY A 346 -25.16 -18.74 15.88
C GLY A 346 -23.73 -18.21 16.07
N GLY A 347 -23.47 -16.98 15.60
CA GLY A 347 -22.17 -16.32 15.65
C GLY A 347 -21.56 -16.30 17.05
N SER A 348 -20.25 -16.49 17.09
CA SER A 348 -19.46 -16.49 18.31
C SER A 348 -19.41 -15.09 18.95
N PRO A 349 -19.20 -14.98 20.27
CA PRO A 349 -18.99 -13.68 20.93
C PRO A 349 -17.87 -12.83 20.32
N ALA A 350 -16.88 -13.46 19.69
CA ALA A 350 -15.76 -12.79 19.02
C ALA A 350 -16.19 -12.08 17.72
N GLU A 351 -17.14 -12.65 16.97
CA GLU A 351 -17.70 -12.02 15.76
C GLU A 351 -18.58 -10.81 16.11
N LEU A 352 -19.30 -10.88 17.24
CA LEU A 352 -20.07 -9.77 17.79
C LEU A 352 -19.15 -8.66 18.36
N GLU A 353 -18.03 -9.00 19.01
CA GLU A 353 -17.04 -8.00 19.46
C GLU A 353 -16.30 -7.34 18.27
N MET A 354 -16.04 -8.10 17.21
CA MET A 354 -15.53 -7.58 15.95
C MET A 354 -16.50 -6.56 15.35
N ALA A 355 -17.80 -6.74 15.57
CA ALA A 355 -18.82 -5.81 15.10
C ALA A 355 -18.84 -4.47 15.78
N ASP A 356 -18.64 -4.48 17.09
CA ASP A 356 -18.65 -3.28 17.91
C ASP A 356 -17.47 -2.34 17.64
N ARG A 357 -16.43 -2.83 16.95
CA ARG A 357 -15.19 -2.08 16.70
C ARG A 357 -14.90 -1.82 15.22
N LEU A 358 -15.83 -2.16 14.32
CA LEU A 358 -15.83 -1.76 12.90
C LEU A 358 -16.76 -0.57 12.71
#